data_AF-A0A6N1AKE3-F1
#
_entry.id   AF-A0A6N1AKE3-F1
#
_cell.length_a   1.000
_cell.length_b   1.000
_cell.length_c   1.000
_cell.angle_alpha   90.00
_cell.angle_beta   90.00
_cell.angle_gamma   90.00
#
_symmetry.space_group_name_H-M   'P 1'
#
loop_
_entity.id
_entity.type
_entity.pdbx_description
1 polymer ?
#
loop_
_entity_poly.entity_id
_entity_poly.type
_entity_poly.pdbx_seq_one_letter_code
_entity_poly.pdbx_strand_id
1 'polypeptide(L)'
;MTNAFSQISHADGRAYYQGTPLSLADAQIMLNDDILRRTVRVGAYLRVDDAGRLVLVNGPALRRSISRPVPPNLSPTFTPRAGRQE
;
A
#
# COMPACT_ATOMS: atom_id res chain seq x y z
N MET A 1 -12.12 -24.84 7.71
CA MET A 1 -10.71 -24.80 8.17
C MET A 1 -10.00 -23.68 7.44
N THR A 2 -9.32 -22.79 8.14
CA THR A 2 -8.58 -21.68 7.54
C THR A 2 -7.15 -22.15 7.24
N ASN A 3 -6.70 -22.04 5.99
CA ASN A 3 -5.32 -22.38 5.63
C ASN A 3 -4.35 -21.43 6.36
N ALA A 4 -3.35 -22.00 7.02
CA ALA A 4 -2.28 -21.28 7.69
C ALA A 4 -0.97 -21.44 6.92
N PHE A 5 -0.20 -20.36 6.82
CA PHE A 5 1.03 -20.29 6.06
C PHE A 5 2.19 -19.99 7.00
N SER A 6 3.16 -20.89 7.10
CA SER A 6 4.38 -20.70 7.90
C SER A 6 5.50 -19.98 7.14
N GLN A 7 5.32 -19.84 5.83
CA GLN A 7 6.29 -19.20 4.94
C GLN A 7 5.59 -18.42 3.84
N ILE A 8 6.11 -17.24 3.56
CA ILE A 8 5.76 -16.42 2.40
C ILE A 8 7.04 -16.12 1.65
N SER A 9 7.06 -16.43 0.36
CA SER A 9 8.23 -16.15 -0.50
C SER A 9 7.90 -14.99 -1.43
N HIS A 10 8.85 -14.11 -1.69
CA HIS A 10 8.77 -13.18 -2.80
C HIS A 10 8.77 -13.95 -4.13
N ALA A 11 8.20 -13.34 -5.17
CA ALA A 11 8.25 -13.87 -6.53
C ALA A 11 9.69 -14.03 -7.09
N ASP A 12 10.68 -13.36 -6.49
CA ASP A 12 12.11 -13.53 -6.82
C ASP A 12 12.78 -14.70 -6.07
N GLY A 13 12.02 -15.43 -5.24
CA GLY A 13 12.48 -16.57 -4.46
C GLY A 13 13.02 -16.23 -3.06
N ARG A 14 13.10 -14.96 -2.68
CA ARG A 14 13.54 -14.56 -1.33
C ARG A 14 12.45 -14.82 -0.30
N ALA A 15 12.81 -15.18 0.93
CA ALA A 15 11.82 -15.27 2.01
C ALA A 15 11.34 -13.86 2.39
N TYR A 16 10.03 -13.63 2.29
CA TYR A 16 9.38 -12.43 2.84
C TYR A 16 9.05 -12.64 4.32
N TYR A 17 8.51 -13.83 4.64
CA TYR A 17 8.17 -14.23 6.00
C TYR A 17 8.48 -15.70 6.21
N GLN A 18 9.01 -16.04 7.39
CA GLN A 18 9.19 -17.40 7.84
C GLN A 18 9.05 -17.44 9.36
N GLY A 19 8.15 -18.27 9.88
CA GLY A 19 7.91 -18.33 11.31
C GLY A 19 6.63 -19.07 11.68
N THR A 20 5.96 -18.56 12.71
CA THR A 20 4.69 -19.11 13.20
C THR A 20 3.64 -19.12 12.08
N PRO A 21 2.86 -20.20 11.92
CA PRO A 21 1.80 -20.25 10.94
C PRO A 21 0.83 -19.09 11.15
N LEU A 22 0.61 -18.30 10.11
CA LEU A 22 -0.33 -17.17 10.14
C LEU A 22 -1.41 -17.35 9.07
N SER A 23 -2.59 -16.82 9.33
CA SER A 23 -3.70 -16.91 8.38
C SER A 23 -3.45 -15.98 7.18
N LEU A 24 -4.18 -16.18 6.09
CA LEU A 24 -4.15 -15.23 4.97
C LEU A 24 -4.50 -13.80 5.41
N ALA A 25 -5.45 -13.65 6.34
CA ALA A 25 -5.85 -12.34 6.85
C ALA A 25 -4.71 -11.67 7.62
N ASP A 26 -4.02 -12.42 8.48
CA ASP A 26 -2.87 -11.91 9.23
C ASP A 26 -1.71 -11.54 8.29
N ALA A 27 -1.47 -12.37 7.26
CA ALA A 27 -0.48 -12.08 6.22
C ALA A 27 -0.80 -10.75 5.51
N GLN A 28 -2.08 -10.51 5.23
CA GLN A 28 -2.53 -9.28 4.58
C GLN A 28 -2.36 -8.05 5.46
N ILE A 29 -2.60 -8.18 6.78
CA ILE A 29 -2.35 -7.11 7.75
C ILE A 29 -0.86 -6.79 7.80
N MET A 30 -0.01 -7.81 7.90
CA MET A 30 1.45 -7.68 7.91
C MET A 30 1.96 -6.99 6.63
N LEU A 31 1.47 -7.40 5.45
CA LEU A 31 1.79 -6.74 4.19
C LEU A 31 1.40 -5.27 4.18
N ASN A 32 0.20 -4.94 4.66
CA ASN A 32 -0.26 -3.55 4.68
C ASN A 32 0.61 -2.68 5.61
N ASP A 33 1.00 -3.20 6.78
CA ASP A 33 1.91 -2.50 7.70
C ASP A 33 3.29 -2.27 7.06
N ASP A 34 3.83 -3.27 6.36
CA ASP A 34 5.09 -3.16 5.65
C ASP A 34 5.06 -2.17 4.46
N ILE A 35 3.94 -2.12 3.75
CA ILE A 35 3.72 -1.09 2.72
C ILE A 35 3.73 0.31 3.34
N LEU A 36 3.08 0.49 4.50
CA LEU A 36 3.06 1.77 5.22
C LEU A 36 4.45 2.16 5.74
N ARG A 37 5.22 1.18 6.23
CA ARG A 37 6.62 1.35 6.66
C ARG A 37 7.60 1.54 5.51
N ARG A 38 7.15 1.38 4.26
CA ARG A 38 7.98 1.43 3.04
C ARG A 38 9.06 0.34 2.98
N THR A 39 8.89 -0.75 3.73
CA THR A 39 9.73 -1.96 3.63
C THR A 39 9.33 -2.79 2.41
N VAL A 40 8.03 -2.79 2.07
CA VAL A 40 7.49 -3.39 0.85
C VAL A 40 6.99 -2.30 -0.11
N ARG A 41 7.09 -2.55 -1.42
CA ARG A 41 6.65 -1.60 -2.44
C ARG A 41 5.12 -1.44 -2.42
N VAL A 42 4.67 -0.19 -2.56
CA VAL A 42 3.25 0.13 -2.80
C VAL A 42 2.78 -0.60 -4.06
N GLY A 43 1.65 -1.30 -3.94
CA GLY A 43 1.08 -2.13 -5.00
C GLY A 43 1.50 -3.60 -4.94
N ALA A 44 2.35 -4.00 -4.00
CA ALA A 44 2.60 -5.43 -3.74
C ALA A 44 1.32 -6.13 -3.23
N TYR A 45 1.18 -7.41 -3.57
CA TYR A 45 0.01 -8.22 -3.20
C TYR A 45 0.40 -9.67 -2.94
N LEU A 46 -0.40 -10.35 -2.13
CA LEU A 46 -0.24 -11.77 -1.85
C LEU A 46 -1.02 -12.60 -2.87
N ARG A 47 -0.41 -13.68 -3.35
CA ARG A 47 -1.02 -14.67 -4.24
C ARG A 47 -0.74 -16.07 -3.71
N VAL A 48 -1.70 -16.98 -3.87
CA VAL A 48 -1.45 -18.42 -3.68
C VAL A 48 -1.00 -19.01 -5.02
N ASP A 49 0.15 -19.68 -5.02
CA ASP A 49 0.71 -20.46 -6.13
C ASP A 49 -0.06 -21.77 -6.35
N ASP A 50 0.15 -22.41 -7.50
CA ASP A 50 -0.43 -23.71 -7.86
C ASP A 50 -0.06 -24.82 -6.86
N ALA A 51 1.07 -24.70 -6.14
CA ALA A 51 1.44 -25.61 -5.06
C ALA A 51 0.83 -25.25 -3.69
N GLY A 52 -0.11 -24.29 -3.64
CA GLY A 52 -0.76 -23.86 -2.40
C GLY A 52 0.11 -23.00 -1.48
N ARG A 53 1.22 -22.47 -1.99
CA ARG A 53 2.14 -21.62 -1.22
C ARG A 53 1.76 -20.15 -1.35
N LEU A 54 1.90 -19.39 -0.27
CA LEU A 54 1.67 -17.95 -0.29
C LEU A 54 2.92 -17.23 -0.81
N VAL A 55 2.73 -16.38 -1.81
CA VAL A 55 3.78 -15.67 -2.53
C VAL A 55 3.49 -14.17 -2.52
N LEU A 56 4.48 -13.37 -2.14
CA LEU A 56 4.45 -11.91 -2.25
C LEU A 56 4.92 -11.49 -3.64
N VAL A 57 4.01 -10.88 -4.40
CA VAL A 57 4.29 -10.37 -5.73
C VAL A 57 4.43 -8.85 -5.65
N ASN A 58 5.52 -8.32 -6.20
CA ASN A 58 5.61 -6.90 -6.45
C ASN A 58 4.64 -6.55 -7.59
N GLY A 59 3.60 -5.78 -7.29
CA GLY A 59 2.72 -5.28 -8.33
C GLY A 59 3.47 -4.35 -9.28
N PRO A 60 2.90 -4.07 -10.46
CA PRO A 60 3.44 -3.05 -11.33
C PRO A 60 3.58 -1.79 -10.48
N ALA A 61 4.81 -1.29 -10.33
CA ALA A 61 5.06 -0.08 -9.57
C ALA A 61 4.06 0.95 -10.08
N LEU A 62 3.18 1.45 -9.21
CA LEU A 62 2.31 2.58 -9.51
C LEU A 62 3.22 3.78 -9.72
N ARG A 63 3.90 3.84 -10.88
CA ARG A 63 4.62 5.00 -11.40
C ARG A 63 3.57 5.99 -11.85
N ARG A 64 2.89 6.56 -10.86
CA ARG A 64 2.17 7.81 -10.95
C ARG A 64 2.03 8.32 -9.53
N SER A 65 3.16 8.76 -8.97
CA SER A 65 3.13 10.08 -8.33
C SER A 65 2.53 10.99 -9.39
N ILE A 66 1.21 11.18 -9.32
CA ILE A 66 0.58 12.28 -10.04
C ILE A 66 1.12 13.49 -9.30
N SER A 67 2.26 14.01 -9.76
CA SER A 67 2.64 15.38 -9.51
C SER A 67 1.54 16.20 -10.14
N ARG A 68 0.43 16.38 -9.43
CA ARG A 68 -0.61 17.31 -9.83
C ARG A 68 0.09 18.66 -9.79
N PRO A 69 0.26 19.35 -10.93
CA PRO A 69 0.68 20.73 -10.87
C PRO A 69 -0.42 21.45 -10.08
N VAL A 70 -0.09 21.92 -8.89
CA VAL A 70 -0.93 22.89 -8.21
C VAL A 70 -0.86 24.13 -9.11
N PRO A 71 -1.97 24.58 -9.73
CA PRO A 71 -1.92 25.83 -10.47
C PRO A 71 -1.51 26.93 -9.48
N PRO A 72 -0.51 27.77 -9.80
CA PRO A 72 0.04 28.76 -8.87
C PRO A 72 -0.89 29.95 -8.58
N ASN A 73 -2.21 29.80 -8.73
CA ASN A 73 -3.13 30.93 -8.67
C ASN A 73 -4.40 30.69 -7.85
N LEU A 74 -4.24 30.11 -6.66
CA LEU A 74 -5.21 30.29 -5.58
C LEU A 74 -4.62 31.23 -4.55
N SER A 75 -4.44 32.50 -4.94
CA SER A 75 -4.47 33.58 -3.96
C SER A 75 -5.84 33.52 -3.29
N PRO A 76 -5.94 33.38 -1.96
CA PRO A 76 -7.18 33.68 -1.28
C PRO A 76 -7.38 35.19 -1.39
N THR A 77 -8.07 35.65 -2.43
CA THR A 77 -8.59 37.02 -2.46
C THR A 77 -9.67 37.10 -1.39
N PHE A 78 -9.22 37.36 -0.16
CA PHE A 78 -10.05 37.78 0.93
C PHE A 78 -10.50 39.21 0.58
N THR A 79 -11.62 39.35 -0.13
CA THR A 79 -12.32 40.64 -0.21
C THR A 79 -12.96 40.89 1.16
N PRO A 80 -12.50 41.88 1.95
CA PRO A 80 -13.29 42.33 3.07
C PRO A 80 -14.55 42.97 2.48
N ARG A 81 -15.71 42.39 2.77
CA ARG A 81 -17.00 43.02 2.48
C ARG A 81 -17.12 44.26 3.36
N ALA A 82 -16.62 45.39 2.85
CA ALA A 82 -16.96 46.71 3.36
C ALA A 82 -18.44 46.97 3.04
N GLY A 83 -19.31 46.65 4.00
CA GLY A 83 -20.67 47.17 4.05
C GLY A 83 -20.74 48.13 5.23
N ARG A 84 -20.63 49.42 4.95
CA ARG A 84 -20.85 50.51 5.91
C ARG A 84 -22.13 51.24 5.49
N GLN A 85 -22.95 51.55 6.50
CA GLN A 85 -24.10 52.48 6.53
C GLN A 85 -25.39 51.84 5.98
N GLU A 86 -26.50 51.83 6.72
CA GLU A 86 -27.11 52.94 7.50
C GLU A 86 -27.50 52.56 8.94
#